data_AF-A0AA44WTX7-F1
#
_entry.id   AF-A0AA44WTX7-F1
#
_cell.length_a   1.000
_cell.length_b   1.000
_cell.length_c   1.000
_cell.angle_alpha   90.00
_cell.angle_beta   90.00
_cell.angle_gamma   90.00
#
_symmetry.space_group_name_H-M   'P 1'
#
loop_
_entity.id
_entity.type
_entity.pdbx_description
1 polymer ?
#
loop_
_entity_poly.entity_id
_entity_poly.type
_entity_poly.pdbx_seq_one_letter_code
_entity_poly.pdbx_strand_id
1 'polypeptide(L)'
;MGESLSPSLQDVEALVLALYEPSSFHNVGHIQEQLHRLQKSSAGWRIARDLLGHTDDKIKFFGALTIMVKLNTESASLSNVDASELLQNMIRPFSGSLGHWSKKQVKLTPMLANT
;
A
#
# COMPACT_ATOMS: atom_id res chain seq x y z
N MET A 1 12.53 28.46 -12.13
CA MET A 1 11.23 28.30 -11.44
C MET A 1 10.71 26.93 -11.82
N GLY A 2 10.58 26.01 -10.87
CA GLY A 2 10.23 24.63 -11.15
C GLY A 2 10.04 23.82 -9.88
N GLU A 3 9.13 24.27 -9.01
CA GLU A 3 8.53 23.33 -8.07
C GLU A 3 7.63 22.41 -8.90
N SER A 4 8.13 21.22 -9.20
CA SER A 4 7.27 20.12 -9.62
C SER A 4 6.31 19.89 -8.46
N LEU A 5 5.04 20.30 -8.65
CA LEU A 5 3.94 20.02 -7.73
C LEU A 5 3.90 18.51 -7.52
N SER A 6 4.56 18.05 -6.46
CA SER A 6 4.48 16.66 -6.05
C SER A 6 3.04 16.44 -5.63
N PRO A 7 2.32 15.46 -6.20
CA PRO A 7 0.91 15.25 -5.89
C PRO A 7 0.76 15.04 -4.38
N SER A 8 -0.27 15.63 -3.79
CA SER A 8 -0.58 15.39 -2.38
C SER A 8 -1.01 13.94 -2.18
N LEU A 9 -0.95 13.44 -0.94
CA LEU A 9 -1.41 12.08 -0.65
C LEU A 9 -2.87 11.87 -1.09
N GLN A 10 -3.73 12.87 -0.86
CA GLN A 10 -5.14 12.85 -1.25
C GLN A 10 -5.33 12.80 -2.78
N ASP A 11 -4.50 13.51 -3.54
CA ASP A 11 -4.55 13.43 -5.01
C ASP A 11 -4.22 12.01 -5.49
N VAL A 12 -3.23 11.38 -4.87
CA VAL A 12 -2.83 10.00 -5.18
C VAL A 12 -3.95 9.02 -4.81
N GLU A 13 -4.55 9.16 -3.65
CA GLU A 13 -5.70 8.33 -3.23
C GLU A 13 -6.87 8.46 -4.20
N ALA A 14 -7.20 9.69 -4.62
CA ALA A 14 -8.26 9.94 -5.59
C ALA A 14 -7.95 9.28 -6.95
N LEU A 15 -6.71 9.38 -7.43
CA LEU A 15 -6.26 8.72 -8.66
C LEU A 15 -6.36 7.19 -8.55
N VAL A 16 -5.96 6.62 -7.41
CA VAL A 16 -6.05 5.17 -7.17
C VAL A 16 -7.51 4.72 -7.19
N LEU A 17 -8.41 5.41 -6.49
CA LEU A 17 -9.82 5.07 -6.46
C LEU A 17 -10.46 5.20 -7.84
N ALA A 18 -10.07 6.21 -8.62
CA ALA A 18 -10.55 6.42 -9.98
C ALA A 18 -10.24 5.25 -10.92
N LEU A 19 -9.18 4.45 -10.68
CA LEU A 19 -8.91 3.22 -11.46
C LEU A 19 -10.01 2.17 -11.34
N TYR A 20 -10.83 2.23 -10.28
CA TYR A 20 -11.86 1.25 -9.99
C TYR A 20 -13.28 1.75 -10.30
N GLU A 21 -13.41 3.02 -10.71
CA GLU A 21 -14.70 3.62 -11.03
C GLU A 21 -15.10 3.28 -12.48
N PRO A 22 -16.31 2.75 -12.73
CA PRO A 22 -16.78 2.48 -14.09
C PRO A 22 -16.85 3.72 -14.99
N SER A 23 -16.95 4.92 -14.42
CA SER A 23 -17.00 6.16 -15.20
C SER A 23 -15.63 6.57 -15.77
N SER A 24 -14.53 5.94 -15.35
CA SER A 24 -13.18 6.35 -15.72
C SER A 24 -12.63 5.69 -16.98
N PHE A 25 -13.38 4.80 -17.67
CA PHE A 25 -12.91 4.04 -18.85
C PHE A 25 -12.15 4.88 -19.89
N HIS A 26 -12.60 6.10 -20.16
CA HIS A 26 -11.97 7.00 -21.13
C HIS A 26 -10.63 7.59 -20.67
N ASN A 27 -10.34 7.56 -19.37
CA ASN A 27 -9.18 8.20 -18.73
C ASN A 27 -8.23 7.22 -18.02
N VAL A 28 -8.52 5.92 -17.99
CA VAL A 28 -7.70 4.91 -17.28
C VAL A 28 -6.23 4.99 -17.66
N GLY A 29 -5.91 5.09 -18.95
CA GLY A 29 -4.52 5.16 -19.41
C GLY A 29 -3.76 6.37 -18.85
N HIS A 30 -4.42 7.52 -18.77
CA HIS A 30 -3.83 8.74 -18.21
C HIS A 30 -3.63 8.63 -16.69
N ILE A 31 -4.60 8.05 -15.97
CA ILE A 31 -4.50 7.80 -14.53
C ILE A 31 -3.33 6.84 -14.24
N GLN A 32 -3.23 5.74 -14.99
CA GLN A 32 -2.12 4.79 -14.88
C GLN A 32 -0.77 5.43 -15.18
N GLU A 33 -0.70 6.32 -16.17
CA GLU A 33 0.52 7.06 -16.48
C GLU A 33 0.98 7.93 -15.29
N GLN A 34 0.05 8.69 -14.68
CA GLN A 34 0.35 9.53 -13.52
C GLN A 34 0.83 8.70 -12.33
N LEU A 35 0.12 7.61 -12.02
CA LEU A 35 0.49 6.70 -10.94
C LEU A 35 1.82 5.99 -11.20
N HIS A 36 2.13 5.63 -12.44
CA HIS A 36 3.43 5.05 -12.81
C HIS A 36 4.59 6.05 -12.67
N ARG A 37 4.36 7.31 -13.07
CA ARG A 37 5.33 8.39 -12.85
C ARG A 37 5.60 8.58 -11.36
N LEU A 38 4.56 8.50 -10.53
CA LEU A 38 4.69 8.54 -9.07
C LEU A 38 5.53 7.38 -8.53
N GLN A 39 5.27 6.14 -9.00
CA GLN A 39 6.02 4.95 -8.57
C GLN A 39 7.53 5.08 -8.80
N LYS A 40 7.92 5.75 -9.89
CA LYS A 40 9.33 6.01 -10.24
C LYS A 40 9.90 7.29 -9.63
N SER A 41 9.07 8.15 -9.05
CA SER A 41 9.51 9.42 -8.45
C SER A 41 10.21 9.21 -7.12
N SER A 42 11.11 10.10 -6.72
CA SER A 42 11.75 10.04 -5.39
C SER A 42 10.73 10.05 -4.23
N ALA A 43 9.59 10.74 -4.40
CA ALA A 43 8.51 10.78 -3.42
C ALA A 43 7.77 9.43 -3.24
N GLY A 44 7.93 8.49 -4.18
CA GLY A 44 7.24 7.21 -4.19
C GLY A 44 7.48 6.37 -2.93
N TRP A 45 8.68 6.43 -2.32
CA TRP A 45 8.96 5.73 -1.08
C TRP A 45 8.09 6.21 0.08
N ARG A 46 8.01 7.54 0.28
CA ARG A 46 7.23 8.13 1.37
C ARG A 46 5.74 7.88 1.15
N ILE A 47 5.24 8.22 -0.04
CA ILE A 47 3.81 8.11 -0.34
C ILE A 47 3.36 6.65 -0.24
N ALA A 48 4.14 5.69 -0.73
CA ALA A 48 3.77 4.27 -0.63
C ALA A 48 3.67 3.76 0.81
N ARG A 49 4.50 4.26 1.74
CA ARG A 49 4.37 3.94 3.17
C ARG A 49 3.08 4.49 3.76
N ASP A 50 2.75 5.74 3.43
CA ASP A 50 1.51 6.38 3.87
C ASP A 50 0.28 5.57 3.38
N LEU A 51 0.29 5.18 2.10
CA LEU A 51 -0.78 4.39 1.49
C LEU A 51 -0.88 2.96 2.05
N LEU A 52 0.23 2.33 2.44
CA LEU A 52 0.23 0.98 3.02
C LEU A 52 -0.49 0.95 4.39
N GLY A 53 -0.52 2.07 5.09
CA GLY A 53 -1.27 2.25 6.35
C GLY A 53 -2.76 2.54 6.15
N HIS A 54 -3.23 2.72 4.92
CA HIS A 54 -4.60 3.10 4.63
C HIS A 54 -5.60 1.96 4.93
N THR A 55 -6.84 2.32 5.26
CA THR A 55 -7.90 1.34 5.59
C THR A 55 -8.51 0.69 4.36
N ASP A 56 -8.73 1.45 3.29
CA ASP A 56 -9.19 0.98 1.98
C ASP A 56 -8.15 0.05 1.30
N ASP A 57 -8.60 -1.12 0.86
CA ASP A 57 -7.74 -2.15 0.29
C ASP A 57 -7.20 -1.82 -1.10
N LYS A 58 -7.90 -1.01 -1.90
CA LYS A 58 -7.42 -0.56 -3.22
C LYS A 58 -6.22 0.38 -3.05
N ILE A 59 -6.34 1.31 -2.11
CA ILE A 59 -5.29 2.27 -1.77
C ILE A 59 -4.08 1.53 -1.18
N LYS A 60 -4.33 0.62 -0.24
CA LYS A 60 -3.31 -0.24 0.37
C LYS A 60 -2.58 -1.10 -0.67
N PHE A 61 -3.32 -1.67 -1.62
CA PHE A 61 -2.76 -2.46 -2.71
C PHE A 61 -1.83 -1.62 -3.59
N PHE A 62 -2.23 -0.40 -3.95
CA PHE A 62 -1.36 0.48 -4.73
C PHE A 62 -0.10 0.90 -3.95
N GLY A 63 -0.22 1.13 -2.64
CA GLY A 63 0.94 1.33 -1.75
C GLY A 63 1.92 0.15 -1.80
N ALA A 64 1.41 -1.08 -1.63
CA ALA A 64 2.22 -2.29 -1.71
C ALA A 64 2.87 -2.48 -3.09
N LEU A 65 2.11 -2.25 -4.18
CA LEU A 65 2.63 -2.30 -5.55
C LEU A 65 3.77 -1.31 -5.77
N THR A 66 3.61 -0.10 -5.24
CA THR A 66 4.63 0.94 -5.35
C THR A 66 5.90 0.55 -4.60
N ILE A 67 5.78 -0.02 -3.38
CA ILE A 67 6.93 -0.57 -2.65
C ILE A 67 7.63 -1.67 -3.45
N MET A 68 6.89 -2.57 -4.09
CA MET A 68 7.48 -3.64 -4.93
C MET A 68 8.29 -3.06 -6.10
N VAL A 69 7.73 -2.09 -6.83
CA VAL A 69 8.45 -1.41 -7.92
C VAL A 69 9.73 -0.75 -7.38
N LYS A 70 9.61 0.01 -6.29
CA LYS A 70 10.70 0.72 -5.65
C LYS A 70 11.84 -0.20 -5.19
N LEU A 71 11.52 -1.35 -4.58
CA LEU A 71 12.53 -2.35 -4.20
C LEU A 71 13.24 -2.93 -5.42
N ASN A 72 12.50 -3.22 -6.49
CA ASN A 72 13.06 -3.80 -7.71
C ASN A 72 13.94 -2.83 -8.49
N THR A 73 13.69 -1.52 -8.43
CA THR A 73 14.40 -0.53 -9.25
C THR A 73 15.39 0.32 -8.47
N GLU A 74 15.19 0.49 -7.16
CA GLU A 74 15.88 1.51 -6.35
C GLU A 74 16.32 1.00 -4.96
N SER A 75 16.34 -0.32 -4.71
CA SER A 75 16.72 -0.89 -3.40
C SER A 75 18.09 -0.44 -2.90
N ALA A 76 19.06 -0.20 -3.79
CA ALA A 76 20.39 0.29 -3.42
C ALA A 76 20.39 1.69 -2.77
N SER A 77 19.30 2.45 -2.91
CA SER A 77 19.14 3.78 -2.30
C SER A 77 18.53 3.75 -0.89
N LEU A 78 18.07 2.58 -0.42
CA LEU A 78 17.48 2.45 0.91
C LEU A 78 18.56 2.45 2.00
N SER A 79 18.40 3.29 3.00
CA SER A 79 19.18 3.18 4.23
C SER A 79 18.75 1.93 5.03
N ASN A 80 19.64 1.41 5.88
CA ASN A 80 19.31 0.29 6.76
C ASN A 80 18.14 0.61 7.70
N VAL A 81 18.00 1.87 8.11
CA VAL A 81 16.92 2.34 8.98
C VAL A 81 15.59 2.30 8.21
N ASP A 82 15.55 2.88 7.01
CA ASP A 82 14.35 2.89 6.16
C ASP A 82 13.93 1.47 5.77
N ALA A 83 14.90 0.61 5.46
CA ALA A 83 14.64 -0.80 5.13
C ALA A 83 14.03 -1.56 6.32
N SER A 84 14.53 -1.32 7.54
CA SER A 84 13.99 -1.94 8.76
C SER A 84 12.58 -1.45 9.06
N GLU A 85 12.32 -0.15 8.97
CA GLU A 85 10.99 0.42 9.17
C GLU A 85 9.99 -0.11 8.13
N LEU A 86 10.40 -0.17 6.86
CA LEU A 86 9.60 -0.74 5.79
C LEU A 86 9.24 -2.20 6.08
N LEU A 87 10.22 -3.02 6.45
CA LEU A 87 9.99 -4.42 6.80
C LEU A 87 8.98 -4.54 7.95
N GLN A 88 9.12 -3.74 9.01
CA GLN A 88 8.18 -3.74 10.14
C GLN A 88 6.76 -3.38 9.71
N ASN A 89 6.61 -2.39 8.83
CA ASN A 89 5.30 -1.99 8.30
C ASN A 89 4.68 -3.07 7.42
N MET A 90 5.48 -3.83 6.66
CA MET A 90 5.01 -4.95 5.84
C MET A 90 4.60 -6.18 6.67
N ILE A 91 5.29 -6.48 7.78
CA ILE A 91 4.97 -7.65 8.61
C ILE A 91 3.87 -7.38 9.65
N ARG A 92 3.67 -6.12 10.07
CA ARG A 92 2.68 -5.75 11.11
C ARG A 92 1.26 -6.26 10.83
N PRO A 93 0.72 -6.20 9.60
CA PRO A 93 -0.60 -6.77 9.29
C PRO A 93 -0.69 -8.27 9.55
N PHE A 94 0.39 -9.02 9.32
CA PHE A 94 0.43 -10.47 9.54
C PHE A 94 0.34 -10.83 11.02
N SER A 95 1.01 -10.07 11.89
CA SER A 95 0.96 -10.28 13.34
C SER A 95 -0.46 -10.11 13.90
N GLY A 96 -1.22 -9.12 13.39
CA GLY A 96 -2.62 -8.93 13.76
C GLY A 96 -3.52 -10.07 13.28
N SER A 97 -3.32 -10.53 12.05
CA SER A 97 -4.07 -11.65 11.46
C SER A 97 -3.84 -12.96 12.21
N LEU A 98 -2.59 -13.27 12.58
CA LEU A 98 -2.23 -14.44 13.38
C LEU A 98 -2.87 -14.40 14.77
N GLY A 99 -2.86 -13.24 15.43
CA GLY A 99 -3.51 -13.05 16.72
C GLY A 99 -5.04 -13.25 16.64
N HIS A 100 -5.68 -12.76 15.58
CA HIS A 100 -7.11 -12.95 15.36
C HIS A 100 -7.46 -14.42 15.04
N TRP A 101 -6.66 -15.11 14.23
CA TRP A 101 -6.84 -16.53 13.93
C TRP A 101 -6.70 -17.41 15.19
N SER A 102 -5.70 -17.14 16.02
CA SER A 102 -5.49 -17.82 17.30
C SER A 102 -6.71 -17.67 18.22
N LYS A 103 -7.24 -16.44 18.38
CA LYS A 103 -8.46 -16.19 19.17
C LYS A 103 -9.69 -16.90 18.62
N LYS A 104 -9.85 -17.00 17.29
CA LYS A 104 -10.94 -17.75 16.67
C LYS A 104 -10.84 -19.25 16.97
N GLN A 105 -9.65 -19.84 16.89
CA GLN A 105 -9.43 -21.26 17.22
C GLN A 105 -9.77 -21.58 18.69
N VAL A 106 -9.37 -20.72 19.62
CA VAL A 106 -9.69 -20.86 21.06
C VAL A 106 -11.20 -20.72 21.34
N LYS A 107 -11.93 -19.94 20.53
CA LYS A 107 -13.40 -19.82 20.66
C LYS A 107 -14.17 -21.00 20.08
N LEU A 108 -13.64 -21.68 19.06
CA LEU A 108 -14.30 -22.80 18.38
C LEU A 108 -14.08 -24.15 19.11
N THR A 109 -12.98 -24.28 19.84
CA THR A 109 -12.63 -25.50 20.60
C THR A 109 -13.65 -25.90 21.68
N PRO A 110 -14.25 -25.00 22.48
CA PRO A 110 -15.29 -25.40 23.44
C PRO A 110 -16.67 -25.67 22.82
N MET A 111 -16.96 -25.21 21.58
CA MET A 111 -18.26 -25.46 20.94
C MET A 111 -18.38 -26.87 20.34
N LEU A 112 -17.26 -27.54 20.07
CA LEU A 112 -17.24 -28.91 19.54
C LEU A 112 -17.22 -29.99 20.63
N ALA A 113 -16.96 -29.62 21.89
CA ALA A 113 -16.84 -30.54 23.01
C ALA A 113 -18.19 -30.87 23.71
N ASN A 114 -19.31 -30.30 23.24
CA ASN A 114 -20.62 -30.43 23.88
C ASN A 114 -21.72 -31.00 22.95
N THR A 115 -21.32 -31.85 22.00
CA THR A 115 -22.21 -32.64 21.11
C THR A 115 -21.89 -34.11 21.31
#